data_AF-A0A317MR82-F1
#
_entry.id   AF-A0A317MR82-F1
#
_cell.length_a   1.000
_cell.length_b   1.000
_cell.length_c   1.000
_cell.angle_alpha   90.00
_cell.angle_beta   90.00
_cell.angle_gamma   90.00
#
_symmetry.space_group_name_H-M   'P 1'
#
loop_
_entity.id
_entity.type
_entity.pdbx_description
1 polymer ?
#
loop_
_entity_poly.entity_id
_entity_poly.type
_entity_poly.pdbx_seq_one_letter_code
_entity_poly.pdbx_strand_id
1 'polypeptide(L)' 'MANIRNTGFQWADPLLLDAQLDGEERQIVEAARAYCQERLLPRVREAHRVERFDR' A
#
# COMPACT_ATOMS: atom_id res chain seq x y z
N MET A 1 24.08 -30.57 -8.51
CA MET A 1 23.50 -29.51 -9.35
C MET A 1 23.01 -28.40 -8.42
N ALA A 2 23.67 -27.24 -8.41
CA ALA A 2 23.26 -26.12 -7.58
C ALA A 2 22.00 -25.49 -8.19
N ASN A 3 20.91 -25.45 -7.43
CA ASN A 3 19.65 -24.83 -7.83
C ASN A 3 19.81 -23.31 -7.71
N ILE A 4 20.14 -22.63 -8.81
CA ILE A 4 20.28 -21.17 -8.85
C ILE A 4 18.88 -20.56 -8.71
N ARG A 5 18.52 -20.14 -7.50
CA ARG A 5 17.28 -19.40 -7.26
C ARG A 5 17.47 -17.96 -7.71
N ASN A 6 16.83 -17.60 -8.82
CA ASN A 6 16.69 -16.20 -9.22
C ASN A 6 15.69 -15.51 -8.27
N THR A 7 16.20 -14.86 -7.22
CA THR A 7 15.39 -13.94 -6.41
C THR A 7 15.10 -12.70 -7.25
N GLY A 8 13.92 -12.68 -7.88
CA GLY A 8 13.52 -11.60 -8.78
C GLY A 8 13.47 -10.24 -8.08
N PHE A 9 14.04 -9.22 -8.71
CA PHE A 9 14.02 -7.85 -8.22
C PHE A 9 12.61 -7.25 -8.30
N GLN A 10 12.12 -6.71 -7.18
CA GLN A 10 10.79 -6.08 -7.09
C GLN A 10 10.91 -4.57 -7.28
N TRP A 11 10.58 -4.05 -8.46
CA TRP A 11 10.67 -2.61 -8.74
C TRP A 11 9.75 -1.74 -7.87
N ALA A 12 8.61 -2.27 -7.44
CA ALA A 12 7.68 -1.56 -6.55
C ALA A 12 8.17 -1.54 -5.09
N ASP A 13 9.09 -2.44 -4.73
CA ASP A 13 9.70 -2.51 -3.40
C ASP A 13 11.17 -2.95 -3.47
N PRO A 14 12.08 -2.08 -3.98
CA PRO A 14 13.48 -2.44 -4.23
C PRO A 14 14.27 -2.89 -3.01
N LEU A 15 13.84 -2.46 -1.82
CA LEU A 15 14.50 -2.72 -0.54
C LEU A 15 13.71 -3.71 0.34
N LEU A 16 12.66 -4.32 -0.21
CA LEU A 16 11.79 -5.26 0.48
C LEU A 16 11.27 -4.70 1.81
N LEU A 17 10.80 -3.45 1.80
CA LEU A 17 10.21 -2.78 2.95
C LEU A 17 9.09 -3.63 3.58
N ASP A 18 8.25 -4.30 2.78
CA ASP A 18 7.18 -5.16 3.32
C ASP A 18 7.74 -6.32 4.16
N ALA A 19 8.95 -6.81 3.82
CA ALA A 19 9.61 -7.88 4.55
C ALA A 19 10.30 -7.40 5.85
N GLN A 20 10.43 -6.08 6.04
CA GLN A 20 10.99 -5.48 7.25
C GLN A 20 9.92 -5.15 8.29
N LEU A 21 8.64 -5.16 7.89
CA LEU A 21 7.52 -4.90 8.78
C LEU A 21 7.16 -6.10 9.63
N ASP A 22 6.81 -5.85 10.89
CA ASP A 22 6.25 -6.87 11.76
C ASP A 22 4.77 -7.16 11.46
N GLY A 23 4.20 -8.15 12.16
CA GLY A 23 2.83 -8.59 11.92
C GLY A 23 1.77 -7.53 12.24
N GLU A 24 2.02 -6.62 13.18
CA GLU A 24 1.09 -5.55 13.55
C GLU A 24 1.17 -4.42 12.52
N GLU A 25 2.38 -4.02 12.15
CA GLU A 25 2.61 -3.00 11.13
C GLU A 25 1.97 -3.37 9.79
N ARG A 26 2.09 -4.63 9.37
CA ARG A 26 1.44 -5.11 8.12
C ARG A 26 -0.08 -5.06 8.21
N GLN A 27 -0.67 -5.35 9.37
CA GLN A 27 -2.12 -5.22 9.58
C GLN A 27 -2.57 -3.76 9.49
N ILE A 28 -1.81 -2.83 10.08
CA ILE A 28 -2.10 -1.40 10.02
C ILE A 28 -2.01 -0.89 8.57
N VAL A 29 -0.98 -1.30 7.83
CA VAL A 29 -0.81 -0.94 6.41
C VAL A 29 -1.99 -1.44 5.58
N GLU A 30 -2.42 -2.69 5.77
CA GLU A 30 -3.54 -3.25 5.03
C GLU A 30 -4.86 -2.54 5.37
N ALA A 31 -5.11 -2.28 6.66
CA ALA A 31 -6.29 -1.55 7.11
C ALA A 31 -6.34 -0.13 6.51
N ALA A 32 -5.20 0.58 6.52
CA ALA A 32 -5.09 1.90 5.92
C ALA A 32 -5.31 1.85 4.41
N ARG A 33 -4.73 0.86 3.71
CA ARG A 33 -4.91 0.67 2.27
C ARG A 33 -6.37 0.41 1.92
N ALA A 34 -7.03 -0.51 2.64
CA ALA A 34 -8.44 -0.81 2.43
C ALA A 34 -9.32 0.44 2.61
N TYR A 35 -9.14 1.18 3.71
CA TYR A 35 -9.89 2.41 3.95
C TYR A 35 -9.68 3.46 2.83
N CYS A 36 -8.43 3.65 2.39
CA CYS A 36 -8.12 4.56 1.30
C CYS A 36 -8.81 4.17 -0.01
N GLN A 37 -8.84 2.88 -0.36
CA GLN A 37 -9.47 2.40 -1.59
C GLN A 37 -11.01 2.46 -1.52
N GLU A 38 -11.59 2.02 -0.41
CA GLU A 38 -13.04 1.88 -0.28
C GLU A 38 -13.74 3.20 0.05
N ARG A 39 -13.10 4.06 0.86
CA ARG A 39 -13.73 5.29 1.38
C ARG A 39 -13.19 6.54 0.74
N LEU A 40 -11.87 6.66 0.53
CA LEU A 40 -11.26 7.90 0.04
C LEU A 40 -11.25 8.01 -1.48
N LEU A 41 -10.86 6.96 -2.19
CA LEU A 41 -10.76 6.94 -3.65
C LEU A 41 -12.04 7.37 -4.38
N PRO A 42 -13.27 6.91 -4.02
CA PRO A 42 -14.47 7.29 -4.77
C PRO A 42 -14.82 8.78 -4.63
N ARG A 43 -14.41 9.44 -3.55
CA ARG A 43 -14.78 10.84 -3.26
C ARG A 43 -13.69 11.86 -3.57
N VAL A 44 -12.42 11.46 -3.64
CA VAL A 44 -11.28 12.40 -3.72
C VAL A 44 -11.36 13.34 -4.93
N ARG A 45 -11.83 12.87 -6.09
CA ARG A 45 -11.90 13.70 -7.30
C ARG A 45 -12.91 14.84 -7.17
N GLU A 46 -14.08 14.54 -6.61
CA GLU A 46 -15.13 15.55 -6.42
C GLU A 46 -14.78 16.45 -5.24
N ALA A 47 -14.34 15.87 -4.11
CA ALA A 47 -13.89 16.62 -2.94
C ALA A 47 -12.79 17.64 -3.30
N HIS A 48 -11.84 17.26 -4.15
CA HIS A 48 -10.81 18.17 -4.66
C HIS A 48 -11.38 19.23 -5.61
N ARG A 49 -12.36 18.89 -6.45
CA ARG A 49 -12.98 19.83 -7.39
C ARG A 49 -13.77 20.94 -6.69
N VAL A 50 -14.47 20.58 -5.62
CA VAL A 50 -15.39 21.50 -4.91
C VAL A 50 -14.85 21.95 -3.55
N GLU A 51 -13.59 21.59 -3.24
CA GLU A 51 -12.88 21.89 -1.99
C GLU A 51 -13.67 21.57 -0.71
N ARG A 52 -14.48 20.50 -0.74
CA ARG A 52 -15.29 20.05 0.41
C ARG A 52 -14.82 18.69 0.87
N PHE A 53 -14.36 18.62 2.12
CA PHE A 53 -13.90 17.41 2.78
C PHE A 53 -14.71 17.19 4.06
N ASP A 54 -14.91 15.92 4.42
CA ASP A 54 -15.48 15.57 5.72
C ASP A 54 -14.50 16.04 6.81
N ARG A 55 -14.94 16.96 7.66
CA ARG A 55 -14.16 17.52 8.78
C ARG A 55 -14.65 16.93 10.09
#